data_AF-A0AB35IJI4-F1
#
_entry.id   AF-A0AB35IJI4-F1
#
_cell.length_a   1.000
_cell.length_b   1.000
_cell.length_c   1.000
_cell.angle_alpha   90.00
_cell.angle_beta   90.00
_cell.angle_gamma   90.00
#
_symmetry.space_group_name_H-M   'P 1'
#
loop_
_entity.id
_entity.type
_entity.pdbx_description
1 polymer ?
#
loop_
_entity_poly.entity_id
_entity_poly.type
_entity_poly.pdbx_seq_one_letter_code
_entity_poly.pdbx_strand_id
1 'polypeptide(L)'
;MLSNEGCEKALARIVNDDYYFENDPYGEDKASAFDKDVDMIEQLIEEHFKPKENTSEFKHFKLHSDSTLKNLTKNELIDYIKMLYHNWGVADEQLKRVIDKAKELSDSNNELERTIHSLDCELSDVYNPKPYKFEDLYEGMWVWDDIEKLICQIELISKNAIHRKYIDGTISDSPFEENRFFPAQCANLES
;
A
#
# COMPACT_ATOMS: atom_id res chain seq x y z
N MET A 1 6.21 31.20 7.68
CA MET A 1 6.10 29.87 7.07
C MET A 1 7.25 29.05 7.59
N LEU A 2 6.96 28.07 8.43
CA LEU A 2 7.91 27.04 8.83
C LEU A 2 8.23 26.20 7.58
N SER A 3 9.49 25.85 7.33
CA SER A 3 9.82 24.99 6.19
C SER A 3 9.46 23.54 6.51
N ASN A 4 8.94 22.79 5.54
CA ASN A 4 8.69 21.34 5.70
C ASN A 4 9.91 20.60 6.27
N GLU A 5 11.10 21.01 5.85
CA GLU A 5 12.37 20.47 6.33
C GLU A 5 12.60 20.70 7.85
N GLY A 6 12.18 21.84 8.40
CA GLY A 6 12.28 22.11 9.84
C GLY A 6 11.38 21.18 10.65
N CYS A 7 10.20 20.91 10.13
CA CYS A 7 9.21 20.07 10.80
C CYS A 7 9.53 18.58 10.72
N GLU A 8 10.06 18.11 9.60
CA GLU A 8 10.60 16.74 9.48
C GLU A 8 11.72 16.48 10.48
N LYS A 9 12.59 17.47 10.70
CA LYS A 9 13.66 17.39 11.70
C LYS A 9 13.12 17.34 13.13
N ALA A 10 12.12 18.14 13.47
CA ALA A 10 11.47 18.07 14.78
C ALA A 10 10.73 16.75 15.03
N LEU A 11 10.00 16.26 14.02
CA LEU A 11 9.35 14.95 14.09
C LEU A 11 10.37 13.83 14.32
N ALA A 12 11.48 13.85 13.59
CA ALA A 12 12.56 12.89 13.78
C ALA A 12 13.14 12.97 15.20
N ARG A 13 13.39 14.19 15.72
CA ARG A 13 13.88 14.37 17.10
C ARG A 13 12.92 13.85 18.15
N ILE A 14 11.62 14.12 18.01
CA ILE A 14 10.58 13.63 18.92
C ILE A 14 10.46 12.10 18.88
N VAL A 15 10.44 11.51 17.69
CA VAL A 15 10.25 10.05 17.51
C VAL A 15 11.46 9.27 18.03
N ASN A 16 12.66 9.79 17.81
CA ASN A 16 13.90 9.10 18.19
C ASN A 16 14.38 9.46 19.60
N ASP A 17 13.73 10.39 20.30
CA ASP A 17 14.21 10.98 21.57
C ASP A 17 15.66 11.51 21.47
N ASP A 18 15.98 12.09 20.30
CA ASP A 18 17.32 12.55 19.93
C ASP A 18 17.63 13.94 20.52
N TYR A 19 17.44 14.08 21.83
CA TYR A 19 17.72 15.30 22.62
C TYR A 19 18.98 15.15 23.47
N TYR A 20 19.94 14.31 23.07
CA TYR A 20 21.15 14.05 23.85
C TYR A 20 22.27 15.05 23.50
N PHE A 21 22.51 16.00 24.41
CA PHE A 21 23.58 16.99 24.27
C PHE A 21 24.75 16.60 25.18
N GLU A 22 25.76 15.90 24.63
CA GLU A 22 26.92 15.46 25.42
C GLU A 22 27.78 16.61 25.97
N ASN A 23 27.63 17.84 25.46
CA ASN A 23 28.23 19.05 26.01
C ASN A 23 27.40 20.28 25.60
N ASP A 24 26.54 20.79 26.47
CA ASP A 24 25.84 22.06 26.23
C ASP A 24 26.48 23.20 27.05
N PRO A 25 27.26 24.10 26.42
CA PRO A 25 27.83 25.26 27.09
C PRO A 25 26.88 26.48 27.17
N TYR A 26 25.63 26.42 26.65
CA TYR A 26 24.73 27.58 26.55
C TYR A 26 23.23 27.35 26.89
N GLY A 27 22.83 26.21 27.44
CA GLY A 27 21.65 26.11 28.31
C GLY A 27 20.29 26.16 27.61
N GLU A 28 20.08 25.31 26.60
CA GLU A 28 18.72 24.84 26.32
C GLU A 28 18.60 23.41 26.86
N ASP A 29 17.91 23.28 27.99
CA ASP A 29 17.62 21.97 28.53
C ASP A 29 16.71 21.19 27.58
N LYS A 30 16.75 19.86 27.70
CA LYS A 30 15.97 18.95 26.82
C LYS A 30 14.49 19.31 26.78
N ALA A 31 13.96 19.80 27.90
CA ALA A 31 12.56 20.21 28.01
C ALA A 31 12.27 21.40 27.07
N SER A 32 13.11 22.43 27.09
CA SER A 32 12.93 23.62 26.25
C SER A 32 13.02 23.30 24.75
N ALA A 33 13.91 22.37 24.35
CA ALA A 33 14.04 21.94 22.97
C ALA A 33 12.84 21.10 22.51
N PHE A 34 12.35 20.21 23.37
CA PHE A 34 11.16 19.40 23.13
C PHE A 34 9.90 20.27 23.01
N ASP A 35 9.72 21.24 23.91
CA ASP A 35 8.58 22.16 23.91
C ASP A 35 8.49 22.94 22.58
N LYS A 36 9.63 23.43 22.06
CA LYS A 36 9.66 24.11 20.75
C LYS A 36 9.31 23.20 19.58
N ASP A 37 9.74 21.95 19.62
CA ASP A 37 9.44 20.98 18.57
C ASP A 37 7.96 20.57 18.61
N VAL A 38 7.39 20.46 19.81
CA VAL A 38 5.94 20.27 20.01
C VAL A 38 5.17 21.49 19.50
N ASP A 39 5.54 22.72 19.89
CA ASP A 39 4.93 23.96 19.40
C ASP A 39 4.94 24.04 17.86
N MET A 40 6.04 23.61 17.23
CA MET A 40 6.20 23.62 15.78
C MET A 40 5.28 22.60 15.09
N ILE A 41 5.10 21.42 15.69
CA ILE A 41 4.14 20.42 15.21
C ILE A 41 2.69 20.87 15.46
N GLU A 42 2.38 21.45 16.61
CA GLU A 42 1.06 22.00 16.90
C GLU A 42 0.68 23.09 15.90
N GLN A 43 1.61 23.99 15.55
CA GLN A 43 1.39 24.99 14.50
C GLN A 43 1.13 24.37 13.12
N LEU A 44 1.84 23.29 12.75
CA LEU A 44 1.55 22.57 11.51
C LEU A 44 0.20 21.87 11.53
N ILE A 45 -0.16 21.25 12.66
CA ILE A 45 -1.47 20.62 12.83
C ILE A 45 -2.54 21.71 12.69
N GLU A 46 -2.36 22.87 13.29
CA GLU A 46 -3.25 23.99 13.08
C GLU A 46 -3.26 24.51 11.63
N GLU A 47 -2.12 24.61 10.94
CA GLU A 47 -2.08 25.14 9.57
C GLU A 47 -2.69 24.18 8.55
N HIS A 48 -2.41 22.88 8.67
CA HIS A 48 -2.84 21.85 7.72
C HIS A 48 -4.16 21.17 8.09
N PHE A 49 -4.48 21.09 9.38
CA PHE A 49 -5.66 20.41 9.90
C PHE A 49 -6.64 21.34 10.61
N LYS A 50 -6.42 22.67 10.68
CA LYS A 50 -7.58 23.57 10.84
C LYS A 50 -8.51 23.27 9.68
N PRO A 51 -9.74 22.79 9.93
CA PRO A 51 -10.71 22.72 8.86
C PRO A 51 -10.85 24.15 8.33
N LYS A 52 -10.53 24.36 7.04
CA LYS A 52 -11.01 25.53 6.31
C LYS A 52 -12.54 25.50 6.43
N GLU A 53 -13.02 26.17 7.47
CA GLU A 53 -14.42 26.35 7.86
C GLU A 53 -15.23 25.05 7.93
N ASN A 54 -14.99 24.25 8.96
CA ASN A 54 -16.15 23.78 9.72
C ASN A 54 -16.38 24.82 10.80
N THR A 55 -17.08 25.90 10.46
CA THR A 55 -17.58 26.80 11.49
C THR A 55 -18.38 25.93 12.46
N SER A 56 -18.06 26.00 13.76
CA SER A 56 -18.87 25.35 14.79
C SER A 56 -20.32 25.84 14.78
N GLU A 57 -20.67 26.79 13.92
CA GLU A 57 -22.01 27.22 13.56
C GLU A 57 -22.94 26.05 13.25
N PHE A 58 -22.49 24.93 12.66
CA PHE A 58 -23.37 23.77 12.51
C PHE A 58 -23.78 23.15 13.86
N LYS A 59 -22.93 23.24 14.90
CA LYS A 59 -23.28 22.83 16.27
C LYS A 59 -24.25 23.80 16.93
N HIS A 60 -24.29 25.03 16.44
CA HIS A 60 -25.25 26.06 16.84
C HIS A 60 -26.46 26.15 15.91
N PHE A 61 -26.50 25.34 14.84
CA PHE A 61 -27.62 25.27 13.93
C PHE A 61 -28.83 24.71 14.68
N LYS A 62 -29.83 25.57 14.84
CA LYS A 62 -31.10 25.20 15.42
C LYS A 62 -32.19 25.52 14.41
N LEU A 63 -32.85 24.48 13.94
CA LEU A 63 -34.04 24.66 13.11
C LEU A 63 -35.12 25.32 13.98
N HIS A 64 -35.48 26.55 13.63
CA HIS A 64 -36.56 27.26 14.32
C HIS A 64 -37.92 26.72 13.90
N SER A 65 -38.85 26.61 14.87
CA SER A 65 -40.25 26.30 14.59
C SER A 65 -40.95 27.48 13.92
N ASP A 66 -42.05 27.21 13.21
CA ASP A 66 -42.91 28.24 12.62
C ASP A 66 -43.34 29.31 13.63
N SER A 67 -43.64 28.91 14.87
CA SER A 67 -43.99 29.83 15.96
C SER A 67 -42.84 30.75 16.34
N THR A 68 -41.62 30.24 16.35
CA THR A 68 -40.41 31.03 16.63
C THR A 68 -40.15 32.01 15.48
N LEU A 69 -40.21 31.52 14.24
CA LEU A 69 -40.00 32.34 13.04
C LEU A 69 -41.02 33.49 12.92
N LYS A 70 -42.28 33.25 13.27
CA LYS A 70 -43.34 34.28 13.29
C LYS A 70 -43.09 35.41 14.28
N ASN A 71 -42.32 35.14 15.34
CA ASN A 71 -42.01 36.12 16.39
C ASN A 71 -40.68 36.85 16.16
N LEU A 72 -39.89 36.46 15.15
CA LEU A 72 -38.65 37.15 14.80
C LEU A 72 -38.94 38.47 14.08
N THR A 73 -38.09 39.46 14.31
CA THR A 73 -38.07 40.69 13.53
C THR A 73 -37.60 40.43 12.10
N LYS A 74 -37.89 41.37 11.19
CA LYS A 74 -37.43 41.30 9.80
C LYS A 74 -35.92 41.11 9.67
N ASN A 75 -35.12 41.78 10.51
CA ASN A 75 -33.67 41.70 10.45
C ASN A 75 -33.17 40.31 10.91
N GLU A 76 -33.73 39.78 12.00
CA GLU A 76 -33.40 38.44 12.49
C GLU A 76 -33.75 37.35 11.47
N LEU A 77 -34.89 37.48 10.78
CA LEU A 77 -35.26 36.58 9.69
C LEU A 77 -34.26 36.64 8.52
N ILE A 78 -33.84 37.84 8.12
CA ILE A 78 -32.86 38.03 7.06
C ILE A 78 -31.53 37.37 7.44
N ASP A 79 -31.07 37.55 8.68
CA ASP A 79 -29.80 37.00 9.13
C ASP A 79 -29.86 35.48 9.28
N TYR A 80 -30.99 34.93 9.75
CA TYR A 80 -31.22 33.49 9.75
C TYR A 80 -31.21 32.88 8.33
N ILE A 81 -31.83 33.55 7.35
CA ILE A 81 -31.80 33.11 5.95
C ILE A 81 -30.37 33.13 5.38
N LYS A 82 -29.58 34.18 5.67
CA LYS A 82 -28.17 34.25 5.22
C LYS A 82 -27.34 33.11 5.81
N MET A 83 -27.51 32.83 7.11
CA MET A 83 -26.85 31.71 7.78
C MET A 83 -27.24 30.37 7.13
N LEU A 84 -28.52 30.14 6.85
CA LEU A 84 -28.99 28.95 6.13
C LEU A 84 -28.32 28.81 4.76
N TYR A 85 -28.26 29.90 3.99
CA TYR A 85 -27.65 29.91 2.67
C TYR A 85 -26.15 29.61 2.71
N HIS A 86 -25.44 30.18 3.69
CA HIS A 86 -24.03 29.89 3.93
C HIS A 86 -23.82 28.40 4.27
N ASN A 87 -24.58 27.87 5.24
CA ASN A 87 -24.47 26.47 5.65
C ASN A 87 -24.76 25.49 4.50
N TRP A 88 -25.74 25.80 3.64
CA TRP A 88 -25.97 25.03 2.42
C TRP A 88 -24.73 25.05 1.53
N GLY A 89 -24.20 26.23 1.22
CA GLY A 89 -23.01 26.35 0.36
C GLY A 89 -21.82 25.53 0.86
N VAL A 90 -21.56 25.56 2.18
CA VAL A 90 -20.53 24.74 2.82
C VAL A 90 -20.81 23.24 2.66
N ALA A 91 -22.06 22.80 2.87
CA ALA A 91 -22.44 21.40 2.72
C ALA A 91 -22.28 20.90 1.28
N ASP A 92 -22.66 21.70 0.28
CA ASP A 92 -22.48 21.37 -1.15
C ASP A 92 -20.99 21.25 -1.50
N GLU A 93 -20.15 22.15 -0.98
CA GLU A 93 -18.71 22.09 -1.23
C GLU A 93 -18.08 20.86 -0.57
N GLN A 94 -18.48 20.52 0.65
CA GLN A 94 -18.03 19.31 1.34
C GLN A 94 -18.45 18.04 0.60
N LEU A 95 -19.71 17.97 0.15
CA LEU A 95 -20.20 16.86 -0.66
C LEU A 95 -19.38 16.70 -1.93
N LYS A 96 -19.08 17.81 -2.62
CA LYS A 96 -18.24 17.79 -3.82
C LYS A 96 -16.85 17.23 -3.53
N ARG A 97 -16.17 17.70 -2.47
CA ARG A 97 -14.85 17.19 -2.06
C ARG A 97 -14.88 15.70 -1.75
N VAL A 98 -15.93 15.21 -1.07
CA VAL A 98 -16.10 13.77 -0.77
C VAL A 98 -16.28 12.97 -2.06
N ILE A 99 -17.11 13.45 -2.98
CA ILE A 99 -17.33 12.80 -4.29
C ILE A 99 -16.04 12.73 -5.10
N ASP A 100 -15.29 13.83 -5.17
CA ASP A 100 -14.03 13.89 -5.90
C ASP A 100 -13.01 12.91 -5.29
N LYS A 101 -12.91 12.87 -3.95
CA LYS A 101 -12.01 11.92 -3.27
C LYS A 101 -12.43 10.46 -3.45
N ALA A 102 -13.74 10.17 -3.46
CA ALA A 102 -14.24 8.84 -3.72
C ALA A 102 -13.90 8.35 -5.15
N LYS A 103 -13.92 9.26 -6.13
CA LYS A 103 -13.48 8.95 -7.50
C LYS A 103 -11.98 8.65 -7.56
N GLU A 104 -11.13 9.49 -6.96
CA GLU A 104 -9.69 9.24 -6.90
C GLU A 104 -9.34 7.88 -6.29
N LEU A 105 -10.03 7.50 -5.21
CA LEU A 105 -9.87 6.19 -4.57
C LEU A 105 -10.34 5.05 -5.48
N SER A 106 -11.48 5.23 -6.16
CA SER A 106 -11.99 4.24 -7.11
C SER A 106 -11.02 4.02 -8.27
N ASP A 107 -10.45 5.10 -8.83
CA ASP A 107 -9.49 5.02 -9.93
C ASP A 107 -8.21 4.32 -9.48
N SER A 108 -7.72 4.65 -8.27
CA SER A 108 -6.54 3.99 -7.68
C SER A 108 -6.77 2.49 -7.45
N ASN A 109 -7.96 2.09 -6.99
CA ASN A 109 -8.33 0.68 -6.84
C ASN A 109 -8.32 -0.06 -8.18
N ASN A 110 -8.86 0.55 -9.23
CA ASN A 110 -8.85 -0.05 -10.57
C ASN A 110 -7.42 -0.29 -11.09
N GLU A 111 -6.49 0.62 -10.81
CA GLU A 111 -5.07 0.45 -11.19
C GLU A 111 -4.38 -0.63 -10.35
N LEU A 112 -4.70 -0.74 -9.05
CA LEU A 112 -4.21 -1.84 -8.21
C LEU A 112 -4.71 -3.20 -8.72
N GLU A 113 -6.00 -3.31 -9.07
CA GLU A 113 -6.55 -4.55 -9.65
C GLU A 113 -5.84 -4.95 -10.95
N ARG A 114 -5.57 -3.99 -11.83
CA ARG A 114 -4.79 -4.24 -13.06
C ARG A 114 -3.37 -4.73 -12.75
N THR A 115 -2.73 -4.12 -11.76
CA THR A 115 -1.37 -4.49 -11.36
C THR A 115 -1.33 -5.90 -10.79
N ILE A 116 -2.26 -6.23 -9.90
CA ILE A 116 -2.40 -7.59 -9.34
C ILE A 116 -2.61 -8.60 -10.47
N HIS A 117 -3.52 -8.30 -11.40
CA HIS A 117 -3.78 -9.20 -12.52
C HIS A 117 -2.55 -9.41 -13.42
N SER A 118 -1.76 -8.36 -13.67
CA SER A 118 -0.51 -8.46 -14.42
C SER A 118 0.51 -9.35 -13.70
N LEU A 119 0.68 -9.16 -12.40
CA LEU A 119 1.57 -9.97 -11.58
C LEU A 119 1.11 -11.43 -11.53
N ASP A 120 -0.19 -11.69 -11.39
CA ASP A 120 -0.72 -13.06 -11.43
C ASP A 120 -0.41 -13.74 -12.77
N CYS A 121 -0.52 -13.01 -13.89
CA CYS A 121 -0.15 -13.54 -15.20
C CYS A 121 1.35 -13.86 -15.28
N GLU A 122 2.23 -12.96 -14.81
CA GLU A 122 3.68 -13.15 -14.83
C GLU A 122 4.13 -14.29 -13.90
N LEU A 123 3.51 -14.40 -12.72
CA LEU A 123 3.84 -15.43 -11.73
C LEU A 123 3.27 -16.79 -12.11
N SER A 124 2.19 -16.87 -12.91
CA SER A 124 1.63 -18.14 -13.39
C SER A 124 2.70 -19.00 -14.08
N ASP A 125 3.57 -18.41 -14.89
CA ASP A 125 4.61 -19.17 -15.60
C ASP A 125 5.74 -19.66 -14.66
N VAL A 126 5.98 -18.95 -13.55
CA VAL A 126 7.02 -19.29 -12.55
C VAL A 126 6.54 -20.38 -11.60
N TYR A 127 5.31 -20.26 -11.10
CA TYR A 127 4.76 -21.18 -10.10
C TYR A 127 4.00 -22.36 -10.71
N ASN A 128 3.70 -22.32 -12.01
CA ASN A 128 3.15 -23.46 -12.75
C ASN A 128 4.01 -23.79 -13.97
N PRO A 129 5.30 -24.15 -13.76
CA PRO A 129 6.20 -24.46 -14.84
C PRO A 129 5.69 -25.65 -15.65
N LYS A 130 5.73 -25.50 -16.98
CA LYS A 130 5.30 -26.57 -17.90
C LYS A 130 6.36 -27.67 -17.95
N PRO A 131 5.94 -28.92 -18.17
CA PRO A 131 6.89 -29.99 -18.40
C PRO A 131 7.65 -29.77 -19.71
N TYR A 132 8.89 -30.25 -19.75
CA TYR A 132 9.72 -30.25 -20.95
C TYR A 132 9.21 -31.26 -21.96
N LYS A 133 9.25 -30.87 -23.23
CA LYS A 133 9.10 -31.81 -24.34
C LYS A 133 10.42 -32.52 -24.59
N PHE A 134 10.37 -33.61 -25.36
CA PHE A 134 11.57 -34.37 -25.69
C PHE A 134 12.63 -33.50 -26.39
N GLU A 135 12.22 -32.64 -27.33
CA GLU A 135 13.11 -31.72 -28.04
C GLU A 135 13.78 -30.65 -27.15
N ASP A 136 13.24 -30.39 -25.95
CA ASP A 136 13.79 -29.39 -25.03
C ASP A 136 14.89 -29.98 -24.11
N LEU A 137 15.02 -31.31 -24.05
CA LEU A 137 15.99 -32.00 -23.21
C LEU A 137 17.37 -32.08 -23.88
N TYR A 138 18.42 -31.93 -23.07
CA TYR A 138 19.81 -32.07 -23.53
C TYR A 138 20.69 -32.73 -22.46
N GLU A 139 21.80 -33.32 -22.89
CA GLU A 139 22.76 -33.99 -22.00
C GLU A 139 23.44 -32.98 -21.05
N GLY A 140 23.54 -33.34 -19.78
CA GLY A 140 24.03 -32.49 -18.69
C GLY A 140 22.93 -31.65 -18.00
N MET A 141 21.71 -31.62 -18.53
CA MET A 141 20.59 -30.85 -17.97
C MET A 141 20.09 -31.44 -16.64
N TRP A 142 19.82 -30.58 -15.65
CA TRP A 142 19.19 -30.97 -14.39
C TRP A 142 17.68 -30.72 -14.46
N VAL A 143 16.88 -31.74 -14.15
CA VAL A 143 15.42 -31.70 -14.20
C VAL A 143 14.80 -32.31 -12.94
N TRP A 144 13.57 -31.93 -12.66
CA TRP A 144 12.71 -32.63 -11.72
C TRP A 144 12.01 -33.79 -12.44
N ASP A 145 12.16 -35.01 -11.92
CA ASP A 145 11.44 -36.19 -12.39
C ASP A 145 10.17 -36.37 -11.55
N ASP A 146 9.01 -36.06 -12.13
CA ASP A 146 7.75 -36.05 -11.40
C ASP A 146 7.26 -37.46 -11.01
N ILE A 147 7.70 -38.49 -11.74
CA ILE A 147 7.35 -39.88 -11.42
C ILE A 147 8.13 -40.35 -10.19
N GLU A 148 9.44 -40.10 -10.18
CA GLU A 148 10.32 -40.52 -9.08
C GLU A 148 10.34 -39.51 -7.93
N LYS A 149 9.75 -38.32 -8.12
CA LYS A 149 9.74 -37.19 -7.18
C LYS A 149 11.14 -36.82 -6.69
N LEU A 150 12.10 -36.78 -7.63
CA LEU A 150 13.51 -36.49 -7.36
C LEU A 150 14.15 -35.65 -8.47
N ILE A 151 15.18 -34.88 -8.11
CA ILE A 151 16.03 -34.20 -9.07
C ILE A 151 16.99 -35.22 -9.71
N CYS A 152 17.12 -35.20 -11.05
CA CYS A 152 18.10 -35.98 -11.79
C CYS A 152 18.80 -35.16 -12.87
N GLN A 153 19.98 -35.62 -13.28
CA GLN A 153 20.70 -35.12 -14.44
C GLN A 153 20.45 -36.05 -15.64
N ILE A 154 20.16 -35.47 -16.80
CA ILE A 154 20.10 -36.19 -18.07
C ILE A 154 21.54 -36.48 -18.51
N GLU A 155 22.00 -37.72 -18.43
CA GLU A 155 23.38 -38.07 -18.80
C GLU A 155 23.54 -38.40 -20.29
N LEU A 156 22.51 -38.99 -20.91
CA LEU A 156 22.53 -39.36 -22.33
C LEU A 156 21.12 -39.39 -22.91
N ILE A 157 20.96 -38.92 -24.16
CA ILE A 157 19.69 -39.02 -24.89
C ILE A 157 19.92 -39.88 -26.14
N SER A 158 19.27 -41.05 -26.20
CA SER A 158 19.40 -41.99 -27.31
C SER A 158 18.06 -42.31 -27.93
N LYS A 159 17.77 -41.70 -29.09
CA LYS A 159 16.57 -41.86 -29.93
C LYS A 159 15.24 -41.72 -29.17
N ASN A 160 14.87 -42.72 -28.39
CA ASN A 160 13.62 -42.75 -27.62
C ASN A 160 13.86 -42.95 -26.11
N ALA A 161 15.09 -43.17 -25.67
CA ALA A 161 15.44 -43.41 -24.27
C ALA A 161 16.21 -42.24 -23.66
N ILE A 162 15.91 -41.97 -22.40
CA ILE A 162 16.54 -40.96 -21.56
C ILE A 162 17.31 -41.70 -20.47
N HIS A 163 18.64 -41.50 -20.44
CA HIS A 163 19.51 -41.97 -19.36
C HIS A 163 19.58 -40.90 -18.27
N ARG A 164 19.23 -41.26 -17.04
CA ARG A 164 19.16 -40.33 -15.90
C ARG A 164 20.05 -40.79 -14.78
N LYS A 165 20.65 -39.81 -14.11
CA LYS A 165 21.38 -40.02 -12.87
C LYS A 165 20.79 -39.19 -11.74
N TYR A 166 20.40 -39.85 -10.67
CA TYR A 166 19.86 -39.21 -9.48
C TYR A 166 21.00 -38.81 -8.53
N ILE A 167 20.69 -37.95 -7.57
CA ILE A 167 21.66 -37.40 -6.61
C ILE A 167 22.32 -38.50 -5.75
N ASP A 168 21.60 -39.58 -5.46
CA ASP A 168 22.10 -40.73 -4.71
C ASP A 168 23.07 -41.62 -5.53
N GLY A 169 23.29 -41.29 -6.79
CA GLY A 169 24.14 -42.04 -7.72
C GLY A 169 23.41 -43.16 -8.46
N THR A 170 22.10 -43.36 -8.21
CA THR A 170 21.28 -44.30 -8.95
C THR A 170 21.18 -43.87 -10.41
N ILE A 171 21.30 -44.84 -11.32
CA ILE A 171 21.21 -44.64 -12.76
C ILE A 171 19.98 -45.40 -13.27
N SER A 172 19.16 -44.73 -14.09
CA SER A 172 17.92 -45.28 -14.63
C SER A 172 17.78 -44.96 -16.11
N ASP A 173 17.30 -45.94 -16.87
CA ASP A 173 17.01 -45.85 -18.29
C ASP A 173 15.52 -46.08 -18.51
N SER A 174 14.86 -45.17 -19.20
CA SER A 174 13.51 -45.44 -19.71
C SER A 174 13.23 -44.66 -20.99
N PRO A 175 12.20 -45.06 -21.75
CA PRO A 175 11.66 -44.20 -22.80
C PRO A 175 11.26 -42.82 -22.26
N PHE A 176 11.24 -41.81 -23.13
CA PHE A 176 10.64 -40.52 -22.79
C PHE A 176 9.13 -40.65 -22.55
N GLU A 177 8.63 -39.94 -21.55
CA GLU A 177 7.22 -39.86 -21.20
C GLU A 177 6.81 -38.39 -21.12
N GLU A 178 5.73 -38.03 -21.82
CA GLU A 178 5.19 -36.68 -21.81
C GLU A 178 4.73 -36.31 -20.39
N ASN A 179 4.94 -35.06 -19.99
CA ASN A 179 4.60 -34.54 -18.65
C ASN A 179 5.39 -35.17 -17.48
N ARG A 180 6.57 -35.74 -17.73
CA ARG A 180 7.42 -36.31 -16.67
C ARG A 180 8.48 -35.35 -16.14
N PHE A 181 9.21 -34.68 -17.04
CA PHE A 181 10.36 -33.88 -16.67
C PHE A 181 9.99 -32.40 -16.60
N PHE A 182 10.30 -31.77 -15.49
CA PHE A 182 10.02 -30.35 -15.24
C PHE A 182 11.32 -29.61 -14.92
N PRO A 183 11.32 -28.26 -14.94
CA PRO A 183 12.43 -27.48 -14.41
C PRO A 183 12.80 -27.92 -12.99
N ALA A 184 14.09 -28.05 -12.69
CA ALA A 184 14.55 -28.53 -11.37
C ALA A 184 14.02 -27.70 -10.18
N GLN A 185 13.61 -26.45 -10.43
CA GLN A 185 12.98 -25.56 -9.46
C GLN A 185 11.65 -26.11 -8.89
N CYS A 186 10.96 -27.01 -9.61
CA CYS A 186 9.76 -27.69 -9.13
C CYS A 186 9.98 -28.48 -7.84
N ALA A 187 11.21 -28.93 -7.58
CA ALA A 187 11.55 -29.62 -6.34
C ALA A 187 11.25 -28.80 -5.08
N ASN A 188 11.24 -27.46 -5.19
CA ASN A 188 10.98 -26.55 -4.07
C ASN A 188 9.47 -26.26 -3.87
N LEU A 189 8.60 -26.69 -4.79
CA LEU A 189 7.16 -26.41 -4.72
C LEU A 189 6.37 -27.50 -3.97
N GLU A 190 6.93 -28.71 -3.83
CA GLU A 190 6.28 -29.84 -3.14
C GLU A 190 6.80 -30.09 -1.70
N SER A 191 7.60 -29.15 -1.15
CA SER A 191 8.15 -29.22 0.22
C SER A 191 7.21 -28.68 1.30
#